data_AF-A0A940W3H4-F1
#
_entry.id   AF-A0A940W3H4-F1
#
_cell.length_a   1.000
_cell.length_b   1.000
_cell.length_c   1.000
_cell.angle_alpha   90.00
_cell.angle_beta   90.00
_cell.angle_gamma   90.00
#
_symmetry.space_group_name_H-M   'P 1'
#
loop_
_entity.id
_entity.type
_entity.pdbx_description
1 polymer ?
#
loop_
_entity_poly.entity_id
_entity_poly.type
_entity_poly.pdbx_seq_one_letter_code
_entity_poly.pdbx_strand_id
1 'polypeptide(L)'
;GLTGGAAPSEVAAGGGTGNVGEPLGTVARVETGWAFVPGAGPVATGDRLRVQFREDGSGRAFSAGGMRAADGGLHVKVPFPVSAGDLLFRIGSAARAEHTRRARRELESVPPEGARFTVTASRRSVSVRASYGGSVSREYAFRVAGEGGRADPVPPDAVQRLAEAYRGDLPFSGVRLELHGESPAWSDVRALFLSGARQFDKEFHLEGKRLRLAILPTLKVSGARPEGPPAVIFAGCRADQLPHLPKRPDVVPVVEFTRALARDPSPVVRHARAGAYMRLSPPLLESDAAFLRRTVADAVRKGITRWVLSDVGHFRLFAPFHVRRQVTLVSDHYLYAFNTGAFSALSRLGAARMILPVEATLPALRDVGKFLYGLGIAVAYGPVPLMTSRLLPAAGVREGDVVSPRSERFHVTADDHGSVVLPAEPFSAAGNLHEMRAAGIRDFFADLRGLAPDGIAEVLSSLFADRGIPGTYTFNLFRGNF
;
A
#
# COMPACT_ATOMS: atom_id res chain seq x y z
N GLY A 1 -0.48 16.88 -2.98
CA GLY A 1 0.16 17.94 -2.16
C GLY A 1 -0.91 18.86 -1.61
N LEU A 2 -1.02 18.96 -0.28
CA LEU A 2 -1.97 19.80 0.45
C LEU A 2 -1.20 20.86 1.23
N THR A 3 -0.82 21.97 0.59
CA THR A 3 -0.44 23.20 1.31
C THR A 3 -0.63 24.40 0.38
N GLY A 4 -1.78 25.06 0.49
CA GLY A 4 -1.95 26.47 0.12
C GLY A 4 -2.19 27.22 1.42
N GLY A 5 -1.30 28.16 1.74
CA GLY A 5 -1.23 28.84 3.04
C GLY A 5 -2.42 29.74 3.32
N ALA A 6 -2.87 29.72 4.58
CA ALA A 6 -3.71 30.76 5.17
C ALA A 6 -2.81 31.70 6.00
N ALA A 7 -3.26 32.95 6.19
CA ALA A 7 -2.53 33.98 6.91
C ALA A 7 -2.32 33.62 8.41
N PRO A 8 -1.25 34.12 9.05
CA PRO A 8 -0.66 33.52 10.26
C PRO A 8 -1.48 33.55 11.56
N SER A 9 -2.68 34.15 11.60
CA SER A 9 -3.37 34.47 12.85
C SER A 9 -4.66 33.71 13.16
N GLU A 10 -5.23 32.89 12.26
CA GLU A 10 -6.67 32.56 12.39
C GLU A 10 -7.12 31.09 12.29
N VAL A 11 -6.25 30.08 12.33
CA VAL A 11 -6.75 28.70 12.25
C VAL A 11 -6.26 27.83 13.42
N ALA A 12 -7.21 27.48 14.29
CA ALA A 12 -7.32 26.28 15.13
C ALA A 12 -6.19 25.92 16.11
N ALA A 13 -6.04 26.72 17.15
CA ALA A 13 -6.37 26.28 18.50
C ALA A 13 -7.35 27.35 19.02
N GLY A 14 -7.37 27.74 20.27
CA GLY A 14 -6.95 29.13 20.50
C GLY A 14 -5.58 29.43 19.83
N GLY A 15 -5.51 29.44 18.49
CA GLY A 15 -4.30 29.50 17.65
C GLY A 15 -3.36 28.27 17.69
N GLY A 16 -3.27 27.49 16.60
CA GLY A 16 -2.31 26.36 16.50
C GLY A 16 -2.70 25.19 15.60
N THR A 17 -2.90 25.41 14.29
CA THR A 17 -3.18 24.37 13.29
C THR A 17 -2.19 23.19 13.27
N GLY A 18 -2.70 22.00 12.93
CA GLY A 18 -1.96 21.00 12.14
C GLY A 18 -1.40 19.76 12.86
N ASN A 19 -1.73 19.52 14.14
CA ASN A 19 -1.02 18.51 14.92
C ASN A 19 -1.71 17.14 14.91
N VAL A 20 -1.04 16.16 14.29
CA VAL A 20 -1.35 14.73 14.42
C VAL A 20 -0.69 14.22 15.70
N GLY A 21 -1.48 13.83 16.71
CA GLY A 21 -0.99 13.24 17.97
C GLY A 21 -1.87 13.53 19.19
N GLU A 22 -1.75 12.71 20.22
CA GLU A 22 -2.33 12.98 21.55
C GLU A 22 -1.47 14.06 22.24
N PRO A 23 -2.04 15.23 22.62
CA PRO A 23 -1.28 16.27 23.29
C PRO A 23 -0.83 15.79 24.68
N LEU A 24 0.47 15.87 24.95
CA LEU A 24 1.04 15.55 26.25
C LEU A 24 1.23 16.82 27.11
N GLY A 25 1.35 17.99 26.48
CA GLY A 25 1.43 19.27 27.18
C GLY A 25 2.54 20.16 26.63
N THR A 26 2.76 21.28 27.32
CA THR A 26 3.77 22.28 26.97
C THR A 26 5.07 22.01 27.72
N VAL A 27 6.20 22.10 27.02
CA VAL A 27 7.54 22.02 27.64
C VAL A 27 7.71 23.21 28.57
N ALA A 28 7.82 22.95 29.88
CA ALA A 28 7.97 23.99 30.89
C ALA A 28 9.43 24.39 31.11
N ARG A 29 10.35 23.42 31.05
CA ARG A 29 11.80 23.64 31.22
C ARG A 29 12.60 22.61 30.43
N VAL A 30 13.83 23.00 30.05
CA VAL A 30 14.77 22.15 29.32
C VAL A 30 16.10 22.17 30.05
N GLU A 31 16.57 21.00 30.48
CA GLU A 31 17.81 20.83 31.25
C GLU A 31 18.68 19.76 30.58
N THR A 32 19.81 20.16 30.00
CA THR A 32 20.81 19.23 29.43
C THR A 32 20.20 18.19 28.45
N GLY A 33 19.32 18.64 27.56
CA GLY A 33 18.62 17.78 26.59
C GLY A 33 17.42 16.99 27.15
N TRP A 34 17.00 17.27 28.38
CA TRP A 34 15.76 16.76 28.97
C TRP A 34 14.69 17.84 28.97
N ALA A 35 13.55 17.55 28.35
CA ALA A 35 12.36 18.40 28.41
C ALA A 35 11.44 17.93 29.55
N PHE A 36 11.04 18.85 30.41
CA PHE A 36 10.02 18.61 31.43
C PHE A 36 8.66 19.11 30.95
N VAL A 37 7.65 18.25 31.02
CA VAL A 37 6.26 18.55 30.66
C VAL A 37 5.37 18.27 31.89
N PRO A 38 4.87 19.30 32.58
CA PRO A 38 3.98 19.13 33.73
C PRO A 38 2.61 18.62 33.27
N GLY A 39 1.98 17.79 34.10
CA GLY A 39 0.65 17.21 33.82
C GLY A 39 0.62 16.24 32.64
N ALA A 40 1.78 15.81 32.13
CA ALA A 40 1.84 14.92 30.98
C ALA A 40 1.19 13.56 31.26
N GLY A 41 0.37 13.09 30.33
CA GLY A 41 -0.18 11.73 30.34
C GLY A 41 0.92 10.66 30.30
N PRO A 42 0.62 9.41 30.70
CA PRO A 42 1.62 8.35 30.91
C PRO A 42 2.30 7.91 29.61
N VAL A 43 3.59 8.20 29.42
CA VAL A 43 4.38 7.80 28.22
C VAL A 43 5.24 6.56 28.52
N ALA A 44 5.36 5.63 27.57
CA ALA A 44 6.19 4.43 27.68
C ALA A 44 7.49 4.52 26.86
N THR A 45 8.54 3.81 27.31
CA THR A 45 9.82 3.75 26.59
C THR A 45 9.60 3.14 25.21
N GLY A 46 10.05 3.82 24.17
CA GLY A 46 9.88 3.46 22.77
C GLY A 46 8.67 4.12 22.08
N ASP A 47 7.84 4.87 22.82
CA ASP A 47 6.78 5.68 22.22
C ASP A 47 7.36 6.68 21.21
N ARG A 48 6.66 6.90 20.11
CA ARG A 48 6.99 7.97 19.17
C ARG A 48 6.35 9.25 19.66
N LEU A 49 7.20 10.24 19.91
CA LEU A 49 6.83 11.57 20.33
C LEU A 49 7.16 12.57 19.23
N ARG A 50 6.48 13.70 19.22
CA ARG A 50 6.75 14.84 18.34
C ARG A 50 6.80 16.10 19.17
N VAL A 51 7.87 16.87 19.00
CA VAL A 51 7.93 18.25 19.47
C VAL A 51 7.45 19.13 18.33
N GLN A 52 6.57 20.07 18.65
CA GLN A 52 6.11 21.11 17.77
C GLN A 52 6.73 22.42 18.25
N PHE A 53 7.61 22.98 17.42
CA PHE A 53 8.36 24.18 17.77
C PHE A 53 7.46 25.39 17.70
N ARG A 54 7.50 26.21 18.74
CA ARG A 54 6.69 27.44 18.79
C ARG A 54 7.18 28.49 17.79
N GLU A 55 8.49 28.53 17.53
CA GLU A 55 9.14 29.56 16.72
C GLU A 55 8.64 29.57 15.27
N ASP A 56 8.50 28.39 14.65
CA ASP A 56 8.19 28.26 13.22
C ASP A 56 6.98 27.36 12.94
N GLY A 57 6.37 26.74 13.97
CA GLY A 57 5.30 25.79 13.78
C GLY A 57 5.74 24.53 13.01
N SER A 58 7.03 24.21 12.97
CA SER A 58 7.52 22.95 12.45
C SER A 58 7.47 21.86 13.51
N GLY A 59 7.45 20.60 13.08
CA GLY A 59 7.30 19.46 13.96
C GLY A 59 8.36 18.40 13.72
N ARG A 60 8.99 17.91 14.79
CA ARG A 60 10.06 16.92 14.70
C ARG A 60 9.80 15.72 15.61
N ALA A 61 9.82 14.54 14.99
CA ALA A 61 9.47 13.28 15.65
C ALA A 61 10.71 12.53 16.15
N PHE A 62 10.61 11.91 17.33
CA PHE A 62 11.64 11.08 17.93
C PHE A 62 11.02 9.90 18.69
N SER A 63 11.86 8.94 19.09
CA SER A 63 11.42 7.83 19.94
C SER A 63 11.85 8.12 21.39
N ALA A 64 10.95 7.90 22.35
CA ALA A 64 11.19 8.09 23.77
C ALA A 64 12.19 7.03 24.28
N GLY A 65 13.49 7.33 24.22
CA GLY A 65 14.55 6.42 24.66
C GLY A 65 14.93 6.55 26.13
N GLY A 66 14.80 7.75 26.71
CA GLY A 66 15.09 8.02 28.11
C GLY A 66 13.99 8.88 28.72
N MET A 67 13.42 8.41 29.83
CA MET A 67 12.34 9.10 30.53
C MET A 67 12.54 8.99 32.04
N ARG A 68 12.08 10.01 32.77
CA ARG A 68 12.01 9.99 34.23
C ARG A 68 10.64 10.53 34.64
N ALA A 69 9.93 9.76 35.46
CA ALA A 69 8.77 10.30 36.16
C ALA A 69 9.27 11.36 37.15
N ALA A 70 8.56 12.48 37.22
CA ALA A 70 8.75 13.47 38.26
C ALA A 70 7.37 13.80 38.86
N ASP A 71 7.33 14.18 40.13
CA ASP A 71 6.07 14.52 40.79
C ASP A 71 5.32 15.58 39.98
N GLY A 72 4.17 15.18 39.43
CA GLY A 72 3.32 16.03 38.59
C GLY A 72 3.74 16.18 37.12
N GLY A 73 4.63 15.36 36.55
CA GLY A 73 4.96 15.45 35.12
C GLY A 73 5.97 14.44 34.56
N LEU A 74 6.39 14.67 33.32
CA LEU A 74 7.30 13.81 32.56
C LEU A 74 8.59 14.55 32.20
N HIS A 75 9.75 13.95 32.53
CA HIS A 75 11.01 14.31 31.88
C HIS A 75 11.28 13.35 30.73
N VAL A 76 11.50 13.88 29.54
CA VAL A 76 11.86 13.09 28.36
C VAL A 76 13.14 13.60 27.73
N LYS A 77 14.06 12.68 27.41
CA LYS A 77 15.30 13.01 26.71
C LYS A 77 15.00 13.25 25.23
N VAL A 78 15.25 14.46 24.76
CA VAL A 78 15.02 14.86 23.37
C VAL A 78 16.36 14.89 22.62
N PRO A 79 16.48 14.24 21.44
CA PRO A 79 17.76 14.12 20.73
C PRO A 79 18.11 15.37 19.90
N PHE A 80 17.44 16.49 20.13
CA PHE A 80 17.64 17.74 19.42
C PHE A 80 17.25 18.94 20.31
N PRO A 81 17.72 20.15 19.96
CA PRO A 81 17.37 21.36 20.71
C PRO A 81 15.86 21.57 20.77
N VAL A 82 15.38 21.94 21.94
CA VAL A 82 13.99 22.27 22.26
C VAL A 82 13.96 23.42 23.26
N SER A 83 12.87 24.18 23.27
CA SER A 83 12.70 25.37 24.09
C SER A 83 11.48 25.25 25.00
N ALA A 84 11.49 25.99 26.11
CA ALA A 84 10.29 26.17 26.91
C ALA A 84 9.19 26.85 26.06
N GLY A 85 7.97 26.35 26.14
CA GLY A 85 6.85 26.78 25.32
C GLY A 85 6.58 25.92 24.08
N ASP A 86 7.49 25.01 23.70
CA ASP A 86 7.23 24.02 22.66
C ASP A 86 6.15 23.03 23.12
N LEU A 87 5.39 22.47 22.17
CA LEU A 87 4.33 21.51 22.46
C LEU A 87 4.81 20.09 22.22
N LEU A 88 4.50 19.17 23.16
CA LEU A 88 4.82 17.76 23.04
C LEU A 88 3.56 16.94 22.74
N PHE A 89 3.66 16.08 21.73
CA PHE A 89 2.59 15.16 21.33
C PHE A 89 3.09 13.72 21.32
N ARG A 90 2.22 12.77 21.70
CA ARG A 90 2.41 11.35 21.43
C ARG A 90 1.81 11.02 20.07
N ILE A 91 2.65 10.49 19.19
CA ILE A 91 2.29 10.17 17.80
C ILE A 91 2.36 8.66 17.48
N GLY A 92 2.78 7.84 18.45
CA GLY A 92 2.72 6.38 18.37
C GLY A 92 3.25 5.74 19.66
N SER A 93 2.90 4.48 19.94
CA SER A 93 3.43 3.78 21.13
C SER A 93 4.38 2.62 20.79
N ALA A 94 5.29 2.31 21.72
CA ALA A 94 6.32 1.29 21.56
C ALA A 94 5.75 -0.11 21.26
N ALA A 95 4.66 -0.45 21.97
CA ALA A 95 3.97 -1.73 21.92
C ALA A 95 3.02 -1.88 20.71
N ARG A 96 3.04 -0.97 19.72
CA ARG A 96 2.01 -0.90 18.64
C ARG A 96 2.55 -1.10 17.22
N ALA A 97 3.78 -1.55 17.01
CA ALA A 97 4.30 -1.62 15.65
C ALA A 97 5.33 -2.72 15.35
N GLU A 98 5.62 -3.67 16.24
CA GLU A 98 6.65 -4.68 15.95
C GLU A 98 6.24 -5.61 14.81
N HIS A 99 4.98 -6.06 14.76
CA HIS A 99 4.56 -7.10 13.81
C HIS A 99 4.55 -6.62 12.34
N THR A 100 3.94 -5.46 12.05
CA THR A 100 3.97 -4.85 10.71
C THR A 100 5.37 -4.35 10.36
N ARG A 101 6.14 -3.77 11.30
CA ARG A 101 7.54 -3.35 11.03
C ARG A 101 8.44 -4.54 10.72
N ARG A 102 8.23 -5.67 11.40
CA ARG A 102 8.98 -6.90 11.16
C ARG A 102 8.58 -7.54 9.84
N ALA A 103 7.28 -7.61 9.53
CA ALA A 103 6.81 -8.08 8.21
C ALA A 103 7.34 -7.19 7.08
N ARG A 104 7.35 -5.88 7.27
CA ARG A 104 7.95 -4.91 6.34
C ARG A 104 9.46 -5.11 6.19
N ARG A 105 10.20 -5.27 7.30
CA ARG A 105 11.64 -5.56 7.26
C ARG A 105 11.94 -6.89 6.58
N GLU A 106 11.15 -7.93 6.85
CA GLU A 106 11.25 -9.22 6.16
C GLU A 106 11.00 -9.03 4.66
N LEU A 107 9.96 -8.28 4.27
CA LEU A 107 9.68 -7.95 2.87
C LEU A 107 10.81 -7.16 2.19
N GLU A 108 11.34 -6.13 2.86
CA GLU A 108 12.46 -5.32 2.39
C GLU A 108 13.78 -6.12 2.35
N SER A 109 13.91 -7.17 3.18
CA SER A 109 15.09 -8.05 3.20
C SER A 109 15.07 -9.13 2.13
N VAL A 110 13.92 -9.40 1.50
CA VAL A 110 13.87 -10.26 0.31
C VAL A 110 14.52 -9.48 -0.83
N PRO A 111 15.65 -9.96 -1.40
CA PRO A 111 16.28 -9.29 -2.53
C PRO A 111 15.24 -9.13 -3.63
N PRO A 112 15.05 -7.93 -4.21
CA PRO A 112 14.11 -7.75 -5.29
C PRO A 112 14.48 -8.71 -6.42
N GLU A 113 13.64 -9.71 -6.69
CA GLU A 113 13.72 -10.48 -7.93
C GLU A 113 13.40 -9.52 -9.06
N GLY A 114 14.42 -9.16 -9.81
CA GLY A 114 14.37 -8.11 -10.79
C GLY A 114 15.46 -8.29 -11.84
N ALA A 115 15.37 -7.50 -12.90
CA ALA A 115 16.38 -7.43 -13.92
C ALA A 115 17.71 -7.01 -13.28
N ARG A 116 18.71 -7.88 -13.42
CA ARG A 116 20.09 -7.63 -13.03
C ARG A 116 20.92 -7.52 -14.30
N PHE A 117 21.69 -6.46 -14.37
CA PHE A 117 22.55 -6.18 -15.52
C PHE A 117 24.02 -6.26 -15.12
N THR A 118 24.83 -6.91 -15.94
CA THR A 118 26.28 -6.77 -15.93
C THR A 118 26.67 -6.10 -17.23
N VAL A 119 27.20 -4.89 -17.14
CA VAL A 119 27.69 -4.12 -18.27
C VAL A 119 29.20 -4.29 -18.31
N THR A 120 29.72 -4.84 -19.39
CA THR A 120 31.16 -4.99 -19.62
C THR A 120 31.54 -4.04 -20.75
N ALA A 121 32.42 -3.08 -20.49
CA ALA A 121 32.77 -2.04 -21.44
C ALA A 121 34.28 -2.01 -21.72
N SER A 122 34.62 -1.81 -22.99
CA SER A 122 35.96 -1.64 -23.53
C SER A 122 35.92 -0.59 -24.65
N ARG A 123 37.08 -0.06 -25.05
CA ARG A 123 37.19 1.01 -26.06
C ARG A 123 36.38 0.76 -27.34
N ARG A 124 36.23 -0.50 -27.77
CA ARG A 124 35.55 -0.85 -29.03
C ARG A 124 34.19 -1.52 -28.84
N SER A 125 33.82 -1.91 -27.63
CA SER A 125 32.61 -2.68 -27.41
C SER A 125 32.02 -2.51 -26.02
N VAL A 126 30.69 -2.60 -25.95
CA VAL A 126 29.92 -2.70 -24.72
C VAL A 126 29.05 -3.94 -24.80
N SER A 127 29.21 -4.86 -23.86
CA SER A 127 28.32 -6.01 -23.66
C SER A 127 27.40 -5.73 -22.48
N VAL A 128 26.12 -6.05 -22.63
CA VAL A 128 25.11 -5.95 -21.59
C VAL A 128 24.54 -7.35 -21.37
N ARG A 129 24.97 -8.00 -20.29
CA ARG A 129 24.35 -9.24 -19.84
C ARG A 129 23.19 -8.91 -18.92
N ALA A 130 21.98 -9.19 -19.37
CA ALA A 130 20.76 -9.02 -18.59
C ALA A 130 20.28 -10.38 -18.07
N SER A 131 19.86 -10.42 -16.81
CA SER A 131 19.32 -11.62 -16.19
C SER A 131 18.12 -11.29 -15.33
N TYR A 132 17.21 -12.24 -15.18
CA TYR A 132 16.05 -12.10 -14.31
C TYR A 132 15.80 -13.42 -13.59
N GLY A 133 15.80 -13.39 -12.25
CA GLY A 133 15.79 -14.60 -11.45
C GLY A 133 17.01 -15.49 -11.73
N GLY A 134 16.89 -16.80 -11.49
CA GLY A 134 17.97 -17.78 -11.72
C GLY A 134 17.96 -18.47 -13.10
N SER A 135 16.92 -18.27 -13.92
CA SER A 135 16.67 -19.09 -15.11
C SER A 135 16.75 -18.32 -16.43
N VAL A 136 16.83 -16.99 -16.42
CA VAL A 136 16.84 -16.17 -17.63
C VAL A 136 18.11 -15.34 -17.67
N SER A 137 18.86 -15.51 -18.75
CA SER A 137 20.02 -14.69 -19.07
C SER A 137 20.08 -14.45 -20.57
N ARG A 138 20.36 -13.21 -20.95
CA ARG A 138 20.59 -12.76 -22.32
C ARG A 138 21.81 -11.86 -22.33
N GLU A 139 22.52 -11.85 -23.44
CA GLU A 139 23.69 -11.01 -23.62
C GLU A 139 23.57 -10.23 -24.92
N TYR A 140 23.76 -8.92 -24.82
CA TYR A 140 23.65 -7.98 -25.93
C TYR A 140 25.00 -7.31 -26.13
N ALA A 141 25.66 -7.62 -27.25
CA ALA A 141 26.95 -7.04 -27.59
C ALA A 141 26.79 -5.92 -28.62
N PHE A 142 27.36 -4.76 -28.32
CA PHE A 142 27.31 -3.57 -29.16
C PHE A 142 28.72 -3.10 -29.51
N ARG A 143 28.91 -2.62 -30.74
CA ARG A 143 30.12 -1.91 -31.16
C ARG A 143 30.00 -0.43 -30.83
N VAL A 144 31.07 0.15 -30.31
CA VAL A 144 31.16 1.61 -30.10
C VAL A 144 31.53 2.25 -31.44
N ALA A 145 30.68 3.17 -31.92
CA ALA A 145 30.88 3.83 -33.20
C ALA A 145 31.79 5.06 -33.04
N GLY A 146 32.99 5.02 -33.62
CA GLY A 146 33.86 6.18 -33.79
C GLY A 146 35.29 6.00 -33.27
N GLU A 147 36.27 6.52 -34.02
CA GLU A 147 37.62 6.81 -33.53
C GLU A 147 37.68 8.26 -33.05
N GLY A 148 37.50 8.47 -31.74
CA GLY A 148 37.79 9.74 -31.06
C GLY A 148 36.65 10.77 -31.07
N GLY A 149 36.39 11.37 -29.90
CA GLY A 149 35.60 12.60 -29.86
C GLY A 149 34.77 12.95 -28.62
N ARG A 150 35.21 12.66 -27.39
CA ARG A 150 35.15 13.57 -26.22
C ARG A 150 35.57 12.82 -24.95
N ALA A 151 36.35 13.52 -24.11
CA ALA A 151 36.68 13.08 -22.76
C ALA A 151 35.42 13.14 -21.88
N ASP A 152 34.55 12.15 -22.02
CA ASP A 152 33.49 11.87 -21.05
C ASP A 152 33.87 10.58 -20.29
N PRO A 153 34.79 10.67 -19.32
CA PRO A 153 35.24 9.51 -18.58
C PRO A 153 34.09 8.88 -17.81
N VAL A 154 34.14 7.56 -17.62
CA VAL A 154 33.18 6.85 -16.77
C VAL A 154 33.24 7.42 -15.35
N PRO A 155 32.15 8.01 -14.84
CA PRO A 155 32.18 8.68 -13.55
C PRO A 155 32.22 7.63 -12.41
N PRO A 156 32.72 7.98 -11.21
CA PRO A 156 32.82 7.03 -10.10
C PRO A 156 31.45 6.52 -9.61
N ASP A 157 30.37 7.28 -9.85
CA ASP A 157 28.98 6.94 -9.57
C ASP A 157 28.27 6.28 -10.76
N ALA A 158 29.00 5.81 -11.78
CA ALA A 158 28.42 5.24 -13.01
C ALA A 158 27.39 4.15 -12.75
N VAL A 159 27.63 3.23 -11.81
CA VAL A 159 26.68 2.17 -11.42
C VAL A 159 25.36 2.76 -10.92
N GLN A 160 25.41 3.78 -10.08
CA GLN A 160 24.21 4.45 -9.57
C GLN A 160 23.47 5.18 -10.71
N ARG A 161 24.20 5.85 -11.60
CA ARG A 161 23.60 6.52 -12.77
C ARG A 161 22.95 5.55 -13.75
N LEU A 162 23.52 4.36 -13.97
CA LEU A 162 22.88 3.31 -14.77
C LEU A 162 21.61 2.81 -14.09
N ALA A 163 21.64 2.60 -12.77
CA ALA A 163 20.47 2.19 -12.00
C ALA A 163 19.33 3.23 -12.08
N GLU A 164 19.67 4.51 -11.90
CA GLU A 164 18.72 5.62 -12.01
C GLU A 164 18.20 5.83 -13.44
N ALA A 165 19.00 5.48 -14.46
CA ALA A 165 18.61 5.60 -15.86
C ALA A 165 17.67 4.48 -16.33
N TYR A 166 17.67 3.32 -15.66
CA TYR A 166 16.77 2.22 -16.01
C TYR A 166 15.30 2.62 -15.75
N ARG A 167 14.48 2.50 -16.80
CA ARG A 167 13.03 2.80 -16.82
C ARG A 167 12.25 1.67 -17.50
N GLY A 168 12.74 0.44 -17.33
CA GLY A 168 12.14 -0.75 -17.93
C GLY A 168 10.88 -1.23 -17.22
N ASP A 169 10.17 -2.15 -17.87
CA ASP A 169 8.91 -2.73 -17.37
C ASP A 169 9.13 -3.75 -16.22
N LEU A 170 10.38 -4.22 -16.05
CA LEU A 170 10.75 -5.20 -15.04
C LEU A 170 11.24 -4.52 -13.76
N PRO A 171 10.98 -5.10 -12.57
CA PRO A 171 11.60 -4.64 -11.33
C PRO A 171 13.12 -4.63 -11.49
N PHE A 172 13.80 -3.56 -11.08
CA PHE A 172 15.26 -3.49 -11.12
C PHE A 172 15.88 -4.15 -9.88
N SER A 173 16.83 -5.06 -10.07
CA SER A 173 17.54 -5.74 -8.97
C SER A 173 18.98 -5.24 -8.78
N GLY A 174 19.57 -4.69 -9.83
CA GLY A 174 20.91 -4.11 -9.75
C GLY A 174 21.62 -4.05 -11.09
N VAL A 175 22.69 -3.26 -11.12
CA VAL A 175 23.62 -3.19 -12.25
C VAL A 175 25.05 -3.29 -11.73
N ARG A 176 25.91 -3.94 -12.50
CA ARG A 176 27.36 -3.93 -12.31
C ARG A 176 28.00 -3.40 -13.57
N LEU A 177 29.10 -2.67 -13.40
CA LEU A 177 29.91 -2.17 -14.50
C LEU A 177 31.33 -2.71 -14.36
N GLU A 178 31.80 -3.41 -15.38
CA GLU A 178 33.14 -3.96 -15.48
C GLU A 178 33.84 -3.27 -16.65
N LEU A 179 34.94 -2.58 -16.35
CA LEU A 179 35.75 -1.88 -17.36
C LEU A 179 36.96 -2.75 -17.69
N HIS A 180 37.18 -3.00 -18.98
CA HIS A 180 38.34 -3.75 -19.46
C HIS A 180 39.18 -2.90 -20.41
N GLY A 181 40.43 -2.67 -20.00
CA GLY A 181 41.36 -1.83 -20.73
C GLY A 181 40.92 -0.36 -20.78
N GLU A 182 41.21 0.30 -21.90
CA GLU A 182 40.73 1.66 -22.13
C GLU A 182 39.20 1.69 -22.18
N SER A 183 38.60 2.58 -21.40
CA SER A 183 37.14 2.71 -21.32
C SER A 183 36.60 3.54 -22.48
N PRO A 184 35.42 3.19 -23.04
CA PRO A 184 34.74 4.03 -24.01
C PRO A 184 34.14 5.27 -23.30
N ALA A 185 33.61 6.21 -24.08
CA ALA A 185 32.93 7.37 -23.51
C ALA A 185 31.72 6.93 -22.67
N TRP A 186 31.50 7.58 -21.53
CA TRP A 186 30.39 7.28 -20.63
C TRP A 186 29.03 7.42 -21.32
N SER A 187 28.86 8.42 -22.19
CA SER A 187 27.68 8.56 -23.04
C SER A 187 27.35 7.29 -23.83
N ASP A 188 28.36 6.61 -24.37
CA ASP A 188 28.19 5.38 -25.15
C ASP A 188 27.83 4.21 -24.25
N VAL A 189 28.51 4.06 -23.10
CA VAL A 189 28.17 3.04 -22.10
C VAL A 189 26.71 3.16 -21.67
N ARG A 190 26.27 4.37 -21.35
CA ARG A 190 24.89 4.65 -20.94
C ARG A 190 23.88 4.38 -22.06
N ALA A 191 24.16 4.84 -23.28
CA ALA A 191 23.27 4.64 -24.41
C ALA A 191 23.12 3.15 -24.77
N LEU A 192 24.22 2.42 -24.83
CA LEU A 192 24.25 1.00 -25.17
C LEU A 192 23.67 0.14 -24.05
N PHE A 193 23.89 0.50 -22.78
CA PHE A 193 23.16 -0.09 -21.64
C PHE A 193 21.65 0.04 -21.82
N LEU A 194 21.15 1.26 -22.08
CA LEU A 194 19.71 1.49 -22.26
C LEU A 194 19.15 0.74 -23.47
N SER A 195 19.93 0.60 -24.54
CA SER A 195 19.56 -0.20 -25.71
C SER A 195 19.42 -1.67 -25.35
N GLY A 196 20.43 -2.27 -24.69
CA GLY A 196 20.40 -3.65 -24.22
C GLY A 196 19.29 -3.91 -23.20
N ALA A 197 19.05 -2.97 -22.28
CA ALA A 197 17.97 -3.05 -21.31
C ALA A 197 16.57 -3.03 -21.98
N ARG A 198 16.35 -2.13 -22.95
CA ARG A 198 15.09 -2.10 -23.73
C ARG A 198 14.91 -3.36 -24.56
N GLN A 199 16.00 -3.87 -25.15
CA GLN A 199 15.94 -5.10 -25.93
C GLN A 199 15.64 -6.30 -25.04
N PHE A 200 16.24 -6.36 -23.84
CA PHE A 200 15.88 -7.35 -22.83
C PHE A 200 14.42 -7.26 -22.45
N ASP A 201 13.90 -6.08 -22.09
CA ASP A 201 12.49 -5.91 -21.73
C ASP A 201 11.57 -6.32 -22.89
N LYS A 202 11.92 -5.97 -24.14
CA LYS A 202 11.15 -6.31 -25.35
C LYS A 202 11.18 -7.81 -25.63
N GLU A 203 12.34 -8.46 -25.58
CA GLU A 203 12.49 -9.90 -25.77
C GLU A 203 11.81 -10.67 -24.64
N PHE A 204 11.91 -10.18 -23.41
CA PHE A 204 11.21 -10.70 -22.25
C PHE A 204 9.68 -10.53 -22.37
N HIS A 205 9.22 -9.46 -23.00
CA HIS A 205 7.79 -9.25 -23.31
C HIS A 205 7.30 -10.22 -24.40
N LEU A 206 8.12 -10.46 -25.43
CA LEU A 206 7.80 -11.35 -26.56
C LEU A 206 7.93 -12.85 -26.19
N GLU A 207 8.93 -13.25 -25.39
CA GLU A 207 9.02 -14.56 -24.71
C GLU A 207 8.09 -14.66 -23.48
N GLY A 208 7.43 -13.56 -23.14
CA GLY A 208 6.64 -13.30 -21.92
C GLY A 208 5.42 -14.19 -21.71
N LYS A 209 5.13 -15.14 -22.60
CA LYS A 209 4.15 -16.22 -22.37
C LYS A 209 4.72 -17.37 -21.53
N ARG A 210 6.00 -17.75 -21.72
CA ARG A 210 6.64 -18.85 -20.96
C ARG A 210 7.24 -18.37 -19.65
N LEU A 211 7.82 -17.19 -19.67
CA LEU A 211 8.39 -16.60 -18.45
C LEU A 211 7.33 -16.04 -17.49
N ARG A 212 6.14 -15.72 -18.01
CA ARG A 212 4.89 -15.55 -17.24
C ARG A 212 4.67 -16.65 -16.19
N LEU A 213 5.00 -17.89 -16.55
CA LEU A 213 4.85 -19.08 -15.72
C LEU A 213 6.01 -19.28 -14.74
N ALA A 214 7.15 -18.58 -14.95
CA ALA A 214 8.37 -18.71 -14.16
C ALA A 214 8.55 -17.57 -13.12
N ILE A 215 8.02 -16.37 -13.38
CA ILE A 215 7.97 -15.24 -12.42
C ILE A 215 6.73 -15.32 -11.51
N LEU A 216 5.65 -15.91 -12.04
CA LEU A 216 4.41 -16.16 -11.31
C LEU A 216 4.13 -17.67 -11.21
N PRO A 217 5.09 -18.52 -10.78
CA PRO A 217 4.85 -19.97 -10.65
C PRO A 217 3.71 -20.26 -9.66
N THR A 218 3.43 -19.27 -8.84
CA THR A 218 2.41 -19.13 -7.81
C THR A 218 1.03 -18.69 -8.32
N LEU A 219 0.90 -18.05 -9.48
CA LEU A 219 -0.39 -17.56 -10.02
C LEU A 219 -0.96 -18.45 -11.14
N LYS A 220 -0.55 -19.73 -11.20
CA LYS A 220 -1.22 -20.73 -12.03
C LYS A 220 -2.70 -20.84 -11.64
N VAL A 221 -3.56 -20.09 -12.33
CA VAL A 221 -4.94 -20.51 -12.56
C VAL A 221 -4.87 -21.44 -13.76
N SER A 222 -5.10 -22.73 -13.55
CA SER A 222 -5.35 -23.64 -14.65
C SER A 222 -6.62 -23.18 -15.38
N GLY A 223 -6.51 -22.98 -16.69
CA GLY A 223 -7.63 -22.60 -17.54
C GLY A 223 -7.53 -21.16 -17.98
N ALA A 224 -7.28 -20.96 -19.28
CA ALA A 224 -7.73 -19.75 -19.94
C ALA A 224 -9.22 -19.60 -19.64
N ARG A 225 -9.61 -18.57 -18.88
CA ARG A 225 -11.02 -18.24 -18.69
C ARG A 225 -11.56 -17.94 -20.09
N PRO A 226 -12.57 -18.68 -20.59
CA PRO A 226 -13.13 -18.43 -21.92
C PRO A 226 -13.51 -16.95 -22.05
N GLU A 227 -13.48 -16.41 -23.28
CA GLU A 227 -14.23 -15.19 -23.57
C GLU A 227 -15.71 -15.49 -23.31
N GLY A 228 -16.27 -15.05 -22.16
CA GLY A 228 -17.67 -15.39 -21.88
C GLY A 228 -18.24 -15.23 -20.46
N PRO A 229 -17.51 -15.38 -19.32
CA PRO A 229 -18.17 -15.23 -18.03
C PRO A 229 -18.30 -13.75 -17.64
N PRO A 230 -19.44 -13.35 -17.03
CA PRO A 230 -19.67 -11.97 -16.60
C PRO A 230 -18.65 -11.51 -15.56
N ALA A 231 -18.45 -10.20 -15.49
CA ALA A 231 -17.63 -9.54 -14.47
C ALA A 231 -18.08 -9.99 -13.07
N VAL A 232 -17.12 -10.33 -12.21
CA VAL A 232 -17.43 -10.71 -10.81
C VAL A 232 -17.28 -9.48 -9.93
N ILE A 233 -18.29 -9.20 -9.11
CA ILE A 233 -18.27 -8.16 -8.08
C ILE A 233 -17.98 -8.81 -6.73
N PHE A 234 -16.85 -8.48 -6.15
CA PHE A 234 -16.49 -8.77 -4.77
C PHE A 234 -17.16 -7.74 -3.86
N ALA A 235 -18.25 -8.13 -3.20
CA ALA A 235 -19.11 -7.25 -2.41
C ALA A 235 -18.65 -7.22 -0.93
N GLY A 236 -17.94 -6.16 -0.56
CA GLY A 236 -17.59 -5.83 0.82
C GLY A 236 -18.85 -5.62 1.67
N CYS A 237 -19.03 -6.38 2.75
CA CYS A 237 -20.23 -6.31 3.58
C CYS A 237 -19.95 -6.70 5.03
N ARG A 238 -20.89 -6.38 5.93
CA ARG A 238 -20.95 -6.93 7.28
C ARG A 238 -21.73 -8.25 7.30
N ALA A 239 -21.59 -9.03 8.36
CA ALA A 239 -22.23 -10.34 8.47
C ALA A 239 -23.77 -10.27 8.47
N ASP A 240 -24.34 -9.21 9.04
CA ASP A 240 -25.78 -8.90 9.04
C ASP A 240 -26.30 -8.47 7.66
N GLN A 241 -25.44 -7.96 6.78
CA GLN A 241 -25.79 -7.58 5.41
C GLN A 241 -25.82 -8.77 4.43
N LEU A 242 -25.28 -9.95 4.80
CA LEU A 242 -25.23 -11.13 3.94
C LEU A 242 -26.59 -11.56 3.33
N PRO A 243 -27.72 -11.53 4.07
CA PRO A 243 -29.02 -11.90 3.51
C PRO A 243 -29.52 -10.94 2.42
N HIS A 244 -29.02 -9.70 2.40
CA HIS A 244 -29.42 -8.66 1.44
C HIS A 244 -28.59 -8.70 0.15
N LEU A 245 -27.50 -9.48 0.11
CA LEU A 245 -26.75 -9.68 -1.13
C LEU A 245 -27.49 -10.62 -2.08
N PRO A 246 -27.49 -10.32 -3.40
CA PRO A 246 -28.11 -11.20 -4.38
C PRO A 246 -27.37 -12.54 -4.44
N LYS A 247 -28.13 -13.64 -4.48
CA LYS A 247 -27.58 -14.99 -4.60
C LYS A 247 -27.23 -15.33 -6.06
N ARG A 248 -26.22 -14.64 -6.60
CA ARG A 248 -25.74 -14.84 -7.97
C ARG A 248 -24.26 -15.23 -7.99
N PRO A 249 -23.80 -16.04 -8.96
CA PRO A 249 -22.40 -16.47 -9.05
C PRO A 249 -21.42 -15.33 -9.39
N ASP A 250 -21.93 -14.21 -9.92
CA ASP A 250 -21.17 -12.99 -10.24
C ASP A 250 -21.11 -11.99 -9.07
N VAL A 251 -21.67 -12.33 -7.91
CA VAL A 251 -21.51 -11.57 -6.66
C VAL A 251 -20.86 -12.45 -5.61
N VAL A 252 -19.63 -12.09 -5.21
CA VAL A 252 -18.85 -12.82 -4.20
C VAL A 252 -18.82 -12.00 -2.91
N PRO A 253 -19.42 -12.46 -1.80
CA PRO A 253 -19.36 -11.74 -0.55
C PRO A 253 -17.94 -11.66 0.00
N VAL A 254 -17.54 -10.47 0.45
CA VAL A 254 -16.31 -10.18 1.18
C VAL A 254 -16.71 -9.63 2.56
N VAL A 255 -16.81 -10.52 3.54
CA VAL A 255 -17.38 -10.22 4.86
C VAL A 255 -16.30 -9.68 5.78
N GLU A 256 -16.56 -8.56 6.45
CA GLU A 256 -15.67 -8.02 7.46
C GLU A 256 -15.49 -8.98 8.65
N PHE A 257 -14.23 -9.32 8.96
CA PHE A 257 -13.88 -10.23 10.04
C PHE A 257 -13.65 -9.47 11.34
N THR A 258 -14.74 -9.12 12.01
CA THR A 258 -14.73 -8.39 13.28
C THR A 258 -14.33 -9.28 14.45
N ARG A 259 -14.01 -8.68 15.60
CA ARG A 259 -13.78 -9.44 16.86
C ARG A 259 -14.99 -10.29 17.27
N ALA A 260 -16.21 -9.81 17.02
CA ALA A 260 -17.43 -10.58 17.29
C ALA A 260 -17.45 -11.85 16.43
N LEU A 261 -17.18 -11.72 15.14
CA LEU A 261 -17.13 -12.86 14.21
C LEU A 261 -15.95 -13.80 14.49
N ALA A 262 -14.84 -13.25 14.98
CA ALA A 262 -13.68 -14.03 15.39
C ALA A 262 -13.96 -14.90 16.64
N ARG A 263 -14.89 -14.47 17.51
CA ARG A 263 -15.35 -15.26 18.66
C ARG A 263 -16.39 -16.29 18.25
N ASP A 264 -17.34 -15.91 17.40
CA ASP A 264 -18.34 -16.82 16.84
C ASP A 264 -18.43 -16.67 15.31
N PRO A 265 -17.78 -17.56 14.54
CA PRO A 265 -17.82 -17.53 13.09
C PRO A 265 -19.09 -18.17 12.51
N SER A 266 -19.97 -18.76 13.33
CA SER A 266 -21.14 -19.53 12.86
C SER A 266 -22.00 -18.80 11.82
N PRO A 267 -22.27 -17.47 11.93
CA PRO A 267 -23.07 -16.75 10.95
C PRO A 267 -22.51 -16.78 9.52
N VAL A 268 -21.20 -16.95 9.36
CA VAL A 268 -20.54 -16.88 8.05
C VAL A 268 -20.05 -18.22 7.52
N VAL A 269 -20.01 -19.28 8.33
CA VAL A 269 -19.45 -20.60 7.92
C VAL A 269 -20.11 -21.11 6.63
N ARG A 270 -21.45 -21.04 6.54
CA ARG A 270 -22.18 -21.47 5.33
C ARG A 270 -21.75 -20.67 4.10
N HIS A 271 -21.62 -19.35 4.24
CA HIS A 271 -21.21 -18.46 3.15
C HIS A 271 -19.75 -18.67 2.78
N ALA A 272 -18.87 -18.89 3.75
CA ALA A 272 -17.47 -19.21 3.51
C ALA A 272 -17.31 -20.52 2.72
N ARG A 273 -18.09 -21.56 3.06
CA ARG A 273 -18.13 -22.82 2.29
C ARG A 273 -18.69 -22.63 0.88
N ALA A 274 -19.64 -21.70 0.71
CA ALA A 274 -20.16 -21.28 -0.59
C ALA A 274 -19.21 -20.34 -1.35
N GLY A 275 -18.07 -19.97 -0.76
CA GLY A 275 -17.00 -19.25 -1.45
C GLY A 275 -16.82 -17.78 -1.07
N ALA A 276 -17.50 -17.29 -0.03
CA ALA A 276 -17.28 -15.96 0.52
C ALA A 276 -15.86 -15.81 1.09
N TYR A 277 -15.34 -14.58 1.05
CA TYR A 277 -14.05 -14.20 1.62
C TYR A 277 -14.23 -13.49 2.95
N MET A 278 -13.34 -13.72 3.90
CA MET A 278 -13.26 -12.92 5.14
C MET A 278 -12.19 -11.83 5.00
N ARG A 279 -12.53 -10.59 5.29
CA ARG A 279 -11.63 -9.43 5.19
C ARG A 279 -11.15 -8.99 6.56
N LEU A 280 -9.84 -8.99 6.78
CA LEU A 280 -9.24 -8.46 8.01
C LEU A 280 -9.06 -6.94 7.89
N SER A 281 -9.65 -6.19 8.81
CA SER A 281 -9.60 -4.72 8.80
C SER A 281 -8.19 -4.20 9.12
N PRO A 282 -7.69 -3.17 8.41
CA PRO A 282 -6.46 -2.47 8.76
C PRO A 282 -6.73 -1.38 9.82
N PRO A 283 -5.69 -0.89 10.52
CA PRO A 283 -4.35 -1.48 10.58
C PRO A 283 -4.31 -2.69 11.52
N LEU A 284 -3.39 -3.64 11.28
CA LEU A 284 -3.14 -4.68 12.28
C LEU A 284 -2.55 -4.04 13.54
N LEU A 285 -3.28 -4.10 14.64
CA LEU A 285 -2.74 -3.72 15.94
C LEU A 285 -1.99 -4.88 16.59
N GLU A 286 -0.94 -4.55 17.30
CA GLU A 286 -0.09 -5.53 17.99
C GLU A 286 -0.83 -6.20 19.16
N SER A 287 -1.65 -5.45 19.88
CA SER A 287 -2.56 -5.99 20.91
C SER A 287 -3.49 -7.06 20.35
N ASP A 288 -3.80 -6.98 19.06
CA ASP A 288 -4.75 -7.88 18.40
C ASP A 288 -4.05 -9.07 17.76
N ALA A 289 -2.74 -9.00 17.52
CA ALA A 289 -2.00 -10.01 16.77
C ALA A 289 -2.12 -11.40 17.42
N ALA A 290 -1.98 -11.50 18.76
CA ALA A 290 -2.10 -12.77 19.46
C ALA A 290 -3.53 -13.33 19.40
N PHE A 291 -4.54 -12.47 19.51
CA PHE A 291 -5.96 -12.83 19.39
C PHE A 291 -6.26 -13.30 17.97
N LEU A 292 -5.96 -12.49 16.97
CA LEU A 292 -6.19 -12.77 15.55
C LEU A 292 -5.46 -14.02 15.10
N ARG A 293 -4.22 -14.26 15.53
CA ARG A 293 -3.49 -15.49 15.19
C ARG A 293 -4.22 -16.74 15.65
N ARG A 294 -4.80 -16.72 16.86
CA ARG A 294 -5.59 -17.86 17.37
C ARG A 294 -6.92 -18.01 16.63
N THR A 295 -7.66 -16.92 16.45
CA THR A 295 -9.00 -16.96 15.86
C THR A 295 -9.00 -17.20 14.36
N VAL A 296 -8.03 -16.65 13.62
CA VAL A 296 -7.80 -16.99 12.21
C VAL A 296 -7.47 -18.47 12.08
N ALA A 297 -6.59 -19.00 12.92
CA ALA A 297 -6.25 -20.42 12.86
C ALA A 297 -7.45 -21.34 13.14
N ASP A 298 -8.28 -20.98 14.12
CA ASP A 298 -9.54 -21.67 14.40
C ASP A 298 -10.53 -21.57 13.24
N ALA A 299 -10.72 -20.36 12.68
CA ALA A 299 -11.59 -20.13 11.52
C ALA A 299 -11.16 -20.97 10.30
N VAL A 300 -9.86 -21.03 10.01
CA VAL A 300 -9.32 -21.88 8.92
C VAL A 300 -9.63 -23.35 9.17
N ARG A 301 -9.44 -23.86 10.41
CA ARG A 301 -9.82 -25.25 10.76
C ARG A 301 -11.32 -25.51 10.63
N LYS A 302 -12.17 -24.49 10.84
CA LYS A 302 -13.62 -24.55 10.63
C LYS A 302 -14.04 -24.45 9.15
N GLY A 303 -13.08 -24.35 8.22
CA GLY A 303 -13.32 -24.34 6.78
C GLY A 303 -13.41 -22.94 6.16
N ILE A 304 -13.06 -21.88 6.91
CA ILE A 304 -12.98 -20.52 6.39
C ILE A 304 -11.59 -20.33 5.76
N THR A 305 -11.52 -20.61 4.45
CA THR A 305 -10.24 -20.73 3.73
C THR A 305 -9.92 -19.56 2.82
N ARG A 306 -10.84 -18.60 2.64
CA ARG A 306 -10.68 -17.48 1.71
C ARG A 306 -10.61 -16.16 2.45
N TRP A 307 -9.54 -15.39 2.23
CA TRP A 307 -9.24 -14.20 3.01
C TRP A 307 -8.80 -13.01 2.16
N VAL A 308 -9.25 -11.81 2.52
CA VAL A 308 -8.75 -10.52 2.01
C VAL A 308 -7.92 -9.86 3.10
N LEU A 309 -6.67 -9.49 2.77
CA LEU A 309 -5.67 -9.02 3.71
C LEU A 309 -5.33 -7.56 3.46
N SER A 310 -5.65 -6.69 4.42
CA SER A 310 -5.49 -5.23 4.29
C SER A 310 -4.21 -4.66 4.92
N ASP A 311 -3.38 -5.48 5.58
CA ASP A 311 -2.12 -5.10 6.20
C ASP A 311 -1.08 -6.19 5.89
N VAL A 312 0.17 -5.81 5.60
CA VAL A 312 1.24 -6.77 5.29
C VAL A 312 1.52 -7.72 6.48
N GLY A 313 1.28 -7.27 7.70
CA GLY A 313 1.38 -8.10 8.90
C GLY A 313 0.36 -9.25 8.93
N HIS A 314 -0.77 -9.14 8.23
CA HIS A 314 -1.79 -10.19 8.20
C HIS A 314 -1.29 -11.47 7.53
N PHE A 315 -0.37 -11.39 6.55
CA PHE A 315 0.17 -12.58 5.89
C PHE A 315 0.82 -13.56 6.87
N ARG A 316 1.44 -13.05 7.94
CA ARG A 316 2.09 -13.88 8.97
C ARG A 316 1.09 -14.68 9.80
N LEU A 317 -0.19 -14.27 9.86
CA LEU A 317 -1.25 -15.04 10.52
C LEU A 317 -1.51 -16.37 9.78
N PHE A 318 -1.12 -16.46 8.50
CA PHE A 318 -1.33 -17.63 7.65
C PHE A 318 -0.07 -18.48 7.44
N ALA A 319 1.07 -18.09 8.03
CA ALA A 319 2.32 -18.84 7.92
C ALA A 319 2.22 -20.33 8.32
N PRO A 320 1.37 -20.75 9.28
CA PRO A 320 1.19 -22.17 9.60
C PRO A 320 0.47 -23.00 8.52
N PHE A 321 -0.11 -22.37 7.50
CA PHE A 321 -0.95 -23.04 6.50
C PHE A 321 -0.28 -23.09 5.12
N HIS A 322 -0.60 -24.12 4.36
CA HIS A 322 -0.16 -24.22 2.96
C HIS A 322 -1.01 -23.28 2.09
N VAL A 323 -0.49 -22.08 1.86
CA VAL A 323 -1.16 -21.09 1.00
C VAL A 323 -1.36 -21.66 -0.41
N ARG A 324 -2.52 -21.34 -1.02
CA ARG A 324 -3.08 -21.85 -2.29
C ARG A 324 -3.55 -23.29 -2.32
N ARG A 325 -3.18 -24.13 -1.34
CA ARG A 325 -3.74 -25.48 -1.18
C ARG A 325 -4.84 -25.51 -0.11
N GLN A 326 -4.56 -24.87 1.03
CA GLN A 326 -5.46 -24.81 2.18
C GLN A 326 -6.17 -23.47 2.28
N VAL A 327 -5.49 -22.37 1.94
CA VAL A 327 -6.03 -21.01 2.06
C VAL A 327 -5.78 -20.18 0.81
N THR A 328 -6.76 -19.39 0.39
CA THR A 328 -6.66 -18.44 -0.72
C THR A 328 -6.62 -17.03 -0.15
N LEU A 329 -5.52 -16.33 -0.40
CA LEU A 329 -5.30 -14.97 0.10
C LEU A 329 -5.45 -13.96 -1.05
N VAL A 330 -6.10 -12.84 -0.78
CA VAL A 330 -6.23 -11.70 -1.69
C VAL A 330 -5.66 -10.48 -0.98
N SER A 331 -4.78 -9.72 -1.62
CA SER A 331 -4.33 -8.45 -1.04
C SER A 331 -5.41 -7.38 -1.24
N ASP A 332 -5.64 -6.55 -0.23
CA ASP A 332 -6.54 -5.41 -0.34
C ASP A 332 -5.88 -4.20 -1.04
N HIS A 333 -6.70 -3.21 -1.41
CA HIS A 333 -6.27 -2.00 -2.10
C HIS A 333 -5.29 -1.14 -1.27
N TYR A 334 -5.32 -1.23 0.07
CA TYR A 334 -4.38 -0.54 0.97
C TYR A 334 -2.93 -1.02 0.87
N LEU A 335 -2.67 -2.14 0.19
CA LEU A 335 -1.31 -2.67 -0.01
C LEU A 335 -0.65 -2.17 -1.30
N TYR A 336 -1.29 -1.22 -1.99
CA TYR A 336 -0.69 -0.44 -3.08
C TYR A 336 -0.01 -1.32 -4.15
N ALA A 337 -0.77 -2.28 -4.67
CA ALA A 337 -0.34 -3.12 -5.78
C ALA A 337 -0.46 -2.37 -7.12
N PHE A 338 0.46 -1.43 -7.39
CA PHE A 338 0.41 -0.52 -8.56
C PHE A 338 1.44 -0.81 -9.66
N ASN A 339 2.36 -1.77 -9.45
CA ASN A 339 3.34 -2.15 -10.47
C ASN A 339 3.72 -3.64 -10.36
N THR A 340 4.48 -4.12 -11.34
CA THR A 340 4.95 -5.52 -11.43
C THR A 340 5.78 -5.94 -10.22
N GLY A 341 6.57 -5.04 -9.63
CA GLY A 341 7.34 -5.29 -8.41
C GLY A 341 6.45 -5.55 -7.19
N ALA A 342 5.43 -4.72 -6.99
CA ALA A 342 4.45 -4.88 -5.91
C ALA A 342 3.64 -6.17 -6.07
N PHE A 343 3.24 -6.52 -7.30
CA PHE A 343 2.55 -7.81 -7.54
C PHE A 343 3.44 -9.01 -7.23
N SER A 344 4.70 -8.97 -7.65
CA SER A 344 5.68 -10.04 -7.36
C SER A 344 5.88 -10.20 -5.86
N ALA A 345 6.07 -9.08 -5.14
CA ALA A 345 6.22 -9.04 -3.69
C ALA A 345 5.01 -9.67 -2.96
N LEU A 346 3.79 -9.23 -3.28
CA LEU A 346 2.56 -9.75 -2.66
C LEU A 346 2.30 -11.22 -3.01
N SER A 347 2.64 -11.63 -4.24
CA SER A 347 2.52 -13.04 -4.67
C SER A 347 3.48 -13.97 -3.91
N ARG A 348 4.70 -13.51 -3.60
CA ARG A 348 5.68 -14.23 -2.76
C ARG A 348 5.20 -14.38 -1.31
N LEU A 349 4.49 -13.37 -0.79
CA LEU A 349 3.82 -13.46 0.51
C LEU A 349 2.62 -14.41 0.50
N GLY A 350 2.16 -14.86 -0.68
CA GLY A 350 1.12 -15.85 -0.84
C GLY A 350 -0.20 -15.31 -1.42
N ALA A 351 -0.29 -14.03 -1.78
CA ALA A 351 -1.49 -13.49 -2.44
C ALA A 351 -1.74 -14.21 -3.77
N ALA A 352 -2.97 -14.64 -3.99
CA ALA A 352 -3.44 -15.26 -5.23
C ALA A 352 -4.09 -14.24 -6.17
N ARG A 353 -4.64 -13.15 -5.62
CA ARG A 353 -5.24 -12.04 -6.35
C ARG A 353 -4.98 -10.74 -5.62
N MET A 354 -5.17 -9.61 -6.29
CA MET A 354 -4.93 -8.28 -5.72
C MET A 354 -6.10 -7.35 -6.03
N ILE A 355 -6.69 -6.78 -4.99
CA ILE A 355 -7.51 -5.59 -5.12
C ILE A 355 -6.55 -4.42 -5.37
N LEU A 356 -6.72 -3.75 -6.50
CA LEU A 356 -5.85 -2.70 -6.98
C LEU A 356 -6.14 -1.40 -6.20
N PRO A 357 -5.12 -0.56 -5.97
CA PRO A 357 -5.29 0.71 -5.28
C PRO A 357 -6.29 1.60 -6.04
N VAL A 358 -7.17 2.27 -5.30
CA VAL A 358 -8.17 3.18 -5.88
C VAL A 358 -7.55 4.47 -6.41
N GLU A 359 -6.35 4.79 -5.96
CA GLU A 359 -5.49 5.85 -6.47
C GLU A 359 -4.97 5.54 -7.89
N ALA A 360 -5.07 4.30 -8.38
CA ALA A 360 -4.60 3.93 -9.70
C ALA A 360 -5.40 4.65 -10.79
N THR A 361 -4.70 5.45 -11.60
CA THR A 361 -5.26 6.09 -12.79
C THR A 361 -5.56 5.06 -13.87
N LEU A 362 -6.45 5.38 -14.81
CA LEU A 362 -6.72 4.47 -15.93
C LEU A 362 -5.48 4.13 -16.77
N PRO A 363 -4.55 5.06 -17.08
CA PRO A 363 -3.27 4.71 -17.70
C PRO A 363 -2.47 3.70 -16.87
N ALA A 364 -2.35 3.89 -15.55
CA ALA A 364 -1.65 2.94 -14.69
C ALA A 364 -2.33 1.56 -14.71
N LEU A 365 -3.66 1.52 -14.69
CA LEU A 365 -4.45 0.29 -14.84
C LEU A 365 -4.22 -0.39 -16.19
N ARG A 366 -4.04 0.36 -17.29
CA ARG A 366 -3.70 -0.22 -18.61
C ARG A 366 -2.29 -0.81 -18.62
N ASP A 367 -1.34 -0.11 -18.01
CA ASP A 367 0.06 -0.55 -17.92
C ASP A 367 0.16 -1.89 -17.18
N VAL A 368 -0.63 -2.07 -16.11
CA VAL A 368 -0.64 -3.31 -15.34
C VAL A 368 -1.68 -4.34 -15.81
N GLY A 369 -2.78 -3.90 -16.40
CA GLY A 369 -3.93 -4.75 -16.71
C GLY A 369 -3.64 -5.74 -17.84
N LYS A 370 -2.76 -5.37 -18.78
CA LYS A 370 -2.14 -6.32 -19.73
C LYS A 370 -1.34 -7.44 -19.05
N PHE A 371 -1.01 -7.32 -17.77
CA PHE A 371 -0.30 -8.37 -17.04
C PHE A 371 -1.21 -9.18 -16.12
N LEU A 372 -2.31 -8.59 -15.66
CA LEU A 372 -3.13 -9.13 -14.58
C LEU A 372 -4.09 -10.24 -15.00
N TYR A 373 -4.57 -10.37 -16.25
CA TYR A 373 -5.38 -11.50 -16.78
C TYR A 373 -6.27 -12.25 -15.74
N GLY A 374 -7.10 -11.52 -14.99
CA GLY A 374 -8.02 -12.10 -13.97
C GLY A 374 -7.48 -12.17 -12.53
N LEU A 375 -6.27 -11.69 -12.27
CA LEU A 375 -5.64 -11.58 -10.96
C LEU A 375 -5.98 -10.25 -10.26
N GLY A 376 -6.10 -9.18 -11.05
CA GLY A 376 -6.50 -7.85 -10.57
C GLY A 376 -8.01 -7.77 -10.31
N ILE A 377 -8.36 -7.03 -9.26
CA ILE A 377 -9.72 -6.64 -8.91
C ILE A 377 -9.68 -5.12 -8.75
N ALA A 378 -10.40 -4.35 -9.55
CA ALA A 378 -10.43 -2.89 -9.37
C ALA A 378 -11.48 -2.48 -8.33
N VAL A 379 -11.19 -1.49 -7.50
CA VAL A 379 -12.23 -0.84 -6.68
C VAL A 379 -13.20 -0.12 -7.62
N ALA A 380 -14.49 -0.41 -7.48
CA ALA A 380 -15.55 0.18 -8.29
C ALA A 380 -16.53 1.03 -7.48
N TYR A 381 -16.63 0.80 -6.17
CA TYR A 381 -17.47 1.59 -5.28
C TYR A 381 -16.99 1.50 -3.84
N GLY A 382 -17.14 2.58 -3.08
CA GLY A 382 -17.06 2.54 -1.61
C GLY A 382 -16.65 3.86 -0.96
N PRO A 383 -16.85 3.99 0.37
CA PRO A 383 -16.32 5.11 1.14
C PRO A 383 -14.81 4.91 1.33
N VAL A 384 -14.01 5.41 0.39
CA VAL A 384 -12.56 5.28 0.40
C VAL A 384 -11.97 6.19 1.47
N PRO A 385 -11.24 5.66 2.47
CA PRO A 385 -10.54 6.50 3.43
C PRO A 385 -9.51 7.41 2.77
N LEU A 386 -9.59 8.71 3.06
CA LEU A 386 -8.55 9.67 2.72
C LEU A 386 -7.37 9.56 3.67
N MET A 387 -7.66 9.22 4.92
CA MET A 387 -6.65 9.00 5.95
C MET A 387 -7.12 7.91 6.91
N THR A 388 -6.23 6.97 7.22
CA THR A 388 -6.39 6.03 8.33
C THR A 388 -5.24 6.27 9.30
N SER A 389 -5.57 6.49 10.56
CA SER A 389 -4.62 6.80 11.62
C SER A 389 -4.85 5.85 12.79
N ARG A 390 -3.76 5.44 13.45
CA ARG A 390 -3.83 4.74 14.75
C ARG A 390 -4.12 5.69 15.92
N LEU A 391 -4.24 6.98 15.65
CA LEU A 391 -4.45 8.01 16.64
C LEU A 391 -5.94 8.35 16.71
N LEU A 392 -6.42 8.53 17.94
CA LEU A 392 -7.75 9.04 18.19
C LEU A 392 -7.71 10.57 18.15
N PRO A 393 -8.60 11.22 17.38
CA PRO A 393 -8.74 12.67 17.42
C PRO A 393 -9.29 13.11 18.79
N ALA A 394 -9.25 14.42 19.05
CA ALA A 394 -9.88 15.01 20.22
C ALA A 394 -11.36 14.58 20.32
N ALA A 395 -11.88 14.42 21.54
CA ALA A 395 -13.19 13.81 21.77
C ALA A 395 -14.33 14.46 20.97
N GLY A 396 -14.31 15.78 20.79
CA GLY A 396 -15.32 16.52 20.02
C GLY A 396 -15.27 16.35 18.49
N VAL A 397 -14.27 15.63 17.97
CA VAL A 397 -14.10 15.35 16.52
C VAL A 397 -14.32 13.85 16.22
N ARG A 398 -14.54 13.02 17.25
CA ARG A 398 -14.84 11.60 17.08
C ARG A 398 -16.29 11.45 16.64
N GLU A 399 -16.54 10.67 15.59
CA GLU A 399 -17.88 10.41 15.04
C GLU A 399 -18.59 11.70 14.60
N GLY A 400 -17.89 12.58 13.88
CA GLY A 400 -18.39 13.90 13.49
C GLY A 400 -17.95 14.34 12.11
N ASP A 401 -18.65 15.35 11.58
CA ASP A 401 -18.31 15.97 10.31
C ASP A 401 -17.31 17.10 10.51
N VAL A 402 -16.31 17.16 9.64
CA VAL A 402 -15.31 18.23 9.59
C VAL A 402 -15.28 18.86 8.21
N VAL A 403 -15.01 20.16 8.16
CA VAL A 403 -14.95 20.92 6.91
C VAL A 403 -13.51 21.39 6.70
N SER A 404 -12.92 21.13 5.53
CA SER A 404 -11.60 21.68 5.21
C SER A 404 -11.68 23.19 4.96
N PRO A 405 -10.53 23.90 4.97
CA PRO A 405 -10.47 25.29 4.51
C PRO A 405 -10.94 25.52 3.07
N ARG A 406 -11.09 24.45 2.27
CA ARG A 406 -11.65 24.49 0.90
C ARG A 406 -13.17 24.24 0.86
N SER A 407 -13.83 24.27 2.02
CA SER A 407 -15.25 23.97 2.17
C SER A 407 -15.64 22.55 1.76
N GLU A 408 -14.70 21.61 1.78
CA GLU A 408 -14.97 20.19 1.52
C GLU A 408 -15.39 19.52 2.83
N ARG A 409 -16.44 18.70 2.79
CA ARG A 409 -16.95 17.97 3.96
C ARG A 409 -16.33 16.59 4.05
N PHE A 410 -15.96 16.20 5.26
CA PHE A 410 -15.43 14.89 5.59
C PHE A 410 -16.11 14.35 6.83
N HIS A 411 -16.19 13.04 6.92
CA HIS A 411 -16.72 12.34 8.08
C HIS A 411 -15.57 11.65 8.82
N VAL A 412 -15.47 11.85 10.13
CA VAL A 412 -14.42 11.26 10.97
C VAL A 412 -15.05 10.20 11.86
N THR A 413 -14.72 8.94 11.61
CA THR A 413 -15.06 7.83 12.50
C THR A 413 -13.85 7.47 13.35
N ALA A 414 -14.06 7.11 14.61
CA ALA A 414 -12.99 6.71 15.51
C ALA A 414 -13.44 5.61 16.46
N ASP A 415 -12.63 4.56 16.55
CA ASP A 415 -12.83 3.43 17.45
C ASP A 415 -11.55 3.14 18.26
N ASP A 416 -11.56 2.08 19.06
CA ASP A 416 -10.39 1.66 19.84
C ASP A 416 -9.14 1.38 18.97
N HIS A 417 -9.32 1.25 17.65
CA HIS A 417 -8.26 0.96 16.69
C HIS A 417 -7.69 2.20 15.98
N GLY A 418 -8.32 3.36 16.14
CA GLY A 418 -7.81 4.64 15.67
C GLY A 418 -8.91 5.50 15.05
N SER A 419 -8.55 6.26 14.02
CA SER A 419 -9.51 7.08 13.29
C SER A 419 -9.37 6.96 11.79
N VAL A 420 -10.49 7.16 11.12
CA VAL A 420 -10.63 7.12 9.67
C VAL A 420 -11.31 8.40 9.24
N VAL A 421 -10.72 9.10 8.29
CA VAL A 421 -11.32 10.27 7.64
C VAL A 421 -11.85 9.83 6.29
N LEU A 422 -13.15 9.97 6.11
CA LEU A 422 -13.90 9.60 4.93
C LEU A 422 -14.36 10.87 4.19
N PRO A 423 -14.41 10.86 2.85
CA PRO A 423 -15.10 11.89 2.09
C PRO A 423 -16.60 11.81 2.36
N ALA A 424 -17.31 12.94 2.25
CA ALA A 424 -18.77 12.98 2.41
C ALA A 424 -19.50 12.15 1.35
N GLU A 425 -18.95 12.07 0.13
CA GLU A 425 -19.49 11.28 -0.97
C GLU A 425 -18.60 10.05 -1.19
N PRO A 426 -19.15 8.87 -1.51
CA PRO A 426 -18.35 7.69 -1.81
C PRO A 426 -17.74 7.74 -3.21
N PHE A 427 -16.66 6.98 -3.39
CA PHE A 427 -16.06 6.77 -4.70
C PHE A 427 -16.97 5.87 -5.55
N SER A 428 -17.04 6.14 -6.85
CA SER A 428 -17.64 5.24 -7.83
C SER A 428 -16.94 5.29 -9.18
N ALA A 429 -16.71 4.11 -9.75
CA ALA A 429 -16.29 3.92 -11.14
C ALA A 429 -17.47 3.52 -12.06
N ALA A 430 -18.69 3.42 -11.52
CA ALA A 430 -19.87 3.08 -12.31
C ALA A 430 -20.09 4.10 -13.43
N GLY A 431 -20.48 3.65 -14.63
CA GLY A 431 -20.49 4.48 -15.84
C GLY A 431 -19.18 4.38 -16.64
N ASN A 432 -18.10 3.88 -16.03
CA ASN A 432 -16.77 3.82 -16.61
C ASN A 432 -16.10 2.43 -16.48
N LEU A 433 -16.85 1.41 -16.06
CA LEU A 433 -16.29 0.06 -15.88
C LEU A 433 -15.85 -0.55 -17.21
N HIS A 434 -16.49 -0.18 -18.32
CA HIS A 434 -16.07 -0.58 -19.67
C HIS A 434 -14.64 -0.13 -20.00
N GLU A 435 -14.21 1.04 -19.52
CA GLU A 435 -12.84 1.50 -19.72
C GLU A 435 -11.84 0.66 -18.92
N MET A 436 -12.19 0.29 -17.69
CA MET A 436 -11.38 -0.61 -16.86
C MET A 436 -11.30 -2.03 -17.47
N ARG A 437 -12.39 -2.49 -18.08
CA ARG A 437 -12.42 -3.75 -18.85
C ARG A 437 -11.52 -3.68 -20.08
N ALA A 438 -11.57 -2.57 -20.83
CA ALA A 438 -10.67 -2.33 -21.95
C ALA A 438 -9.19 -2.24 -21.50
N ALA A 439 -8.94 -1.80 -20.27
CA ALA A 439 -7.61 -1.84 -19.64
C ALA A 439 -7.16 -3.26 -19.21
N GLY A 440 -8.01 -4.29 -19.33
CA GLY A 440 -7.69 -5.67 -18.98
C GLY A 440 -8.14 -6.09 -17.57
N ILE A 441 -8.86 -5.23 -16.84
CA ILE A 441 -9.41 -5.54 -15.51
C ILE A 441 -10.87 -5.95 -15.62
N ARG A 442 -11.19 -7.18 -15.21
CA ARG A 442 -12.52 -7.77 -15.41
C ARG A 442 -13.38 -7.90 -14.15
N ASP A 443 -12.74 -8.00 -12.99
CA ASP A 443 -13.44 -8.19 -11.73
C ASP A 443 -13.31 -6.90 -10.89
N PHE A 444 -14.33 -6.65 -10.08
CA PHE A 444 -14.50 -5.39 -9.35
C PHE A 444 -14.74 -5.63 -7.87
N PHE A 445 -14.29 -4.72 -7.02
CA PHE A 445 -14.58 -4.69 -5.59
C PHE A 445 -15.51 -3.53 -5.29
N ALA A 446 -16.59 -3.79 -4.57
CA ALA A 446 -17.53 -2.78 -4.13
C ALA A 446 -17.68 -2.88 -2.62
N ASP A 447 -17.30 -1.84 -1.89
CA ASP A 447 -17.49 -1.76 -0.44
C ASP A 447 -18.90 -1.25 -0.13
N LEU A 448 -19.79 -2.17 0.26
CA LEU A 448 -21.22 -1.91 0.52
C LEU A 448 -21.51 -1.82 2.03
N ARG A 449 -20.47 -1.81 2.87
CA ARG A 449 -20.63 -1.75 4.33
C ARG A 449 -21.33 -0.44 4.71
N GLY A 450 -22.31 -0.56 5.60
CA GLY A 450 -23.09 0.58 6.09
C GLY A 450 -24.26 1.00 5.20
N LEU A 451 -24.40 0.45 4.00
CA LEU A 451 -25.58 0.70 3.17
C LEU A 451 -26.80 -0.11 3.67
N ALA A 452 -27.97 0.52 3.58
CA ALA A 452 -29.25 -0.14 3.73
C ALA A 452 -29.52 -1.13 2.57
N PRO A 453 -30.43 -2.11 2.73
CA PRO A 453 -30.71 -3.12 1.71
C PRO A 453 -31.02 -2.55 0.32
N ASP A 454 -31.82 -1.48 0.24
CA ASP A 454 -32.18 -0.85 -1.03
C ASP A 454 -30.96 -0.20 -1.70
N GLY A 455 -30.09 0.44 -0.91
CA GLY A 455 -28.83 1.00 -1.40
C GLY A 455 -27.85 -0.05 -1.90
N ILE A 456 -27.79 -1.22 -1.25
CA ILE A 456 -27.00 -2.37 -1.73
C ILE A 456 -27.50 -2.79 -3.12
N ALA A 457 -28.81 -2.93 -3.29
CA ALA A 457 -29.42 -3.33 -4.56
C ALA A 457 -29.18 -2.29 -5.67
N GLU A 458 -29.33 -1.01 -5.36
CA GLU A 458 -29.13 0.10 -6.31
C GLU A 458 -27.67 0.17 -6.80
N VAL A 459 -26.70 0.10 -5.87
CA VAL A 459 -25.27 0.14 -6.22
C VAL A 459 -24.92 -1.05 -7.09
N LEU A 460 -25.30 -2.27 -6.71
CA LEU A 460 -25.02 -3.47 -7.51
C LEU A 460 -25.68 -3.41 -8.89
N SER A 461 -26.94 -2.97 -8.97
CA SER A 461 -27.63 -2.78 -10.25
C SER A 461 -26.88 -1.80 -11.15
N SER A 462 -26.43 -0.68 -10.60
CA SER A 462 -25.71 0.36 -11.35
C SER A 462 -24.33 -0.13 -11.81
N LEU A 463 -23.61 -0.90 -10.99
CA LEU A 463 -22.34 -1.53 -11.38
C LEU A 463 -22.53 -2.56 -12.51
N PHE A 464 -23.54 -3.42 -12.42
CA PHE A 464 -23.79 -4.40 -13.48
C PHE A 464 -24.25 -3.75 -14.79
N ALA A 465 -25.05 -2.69 -14.71
CA ALA A 465 -25.50 -1.91 -15.87
C ALA A 465 -24.43 -0.92 -16.39
N ASP A 466 -23.30 -0.79 -15.69
CA ASP A 466 -22.29 0.23 -15.92
C ASP A 466 -22.90 1.64 -16.06
N ARG A 467 -23.78 2.00 -15.11
CA ARG A 467 -24.50 3.27 -15.05
C ARG A 467 -23.94 4.11 -13.92
N GLY A 468 -23.72 5.40 -14.18
CA GLY A 468 -23.28 6.36 -13.15
C GLY A 468 -24.22 6.41 -11.95
N ILE A 469 -23.65 6.60 -10.76
CA ILE A 469 -24.38 6.72 -9.49
C ILE A 469 -24.32 8.18 -9.04
N PRO A 470 -25.46 8.89 -8.88
CA PRO A 470 -25.47 10.27 -8.39
C PRO A 470 -24.84 10.41 -6.99
N GLY A 471 -24.26 11.57 -6.69
CA GLY A 471 -23.64 11.84 -5.38
C GLY A 471 -22.38 11.01 -5.11
N THR A 472 -21.63 10.68 -6.17
CA THR A 472 -20.36 9.95 -6.09
C THR A 472 -19.26 10.70 -6.85
N TYR A 473 -18.00 10.42 -6.51
CA TYR A 473 -16.85 11.02 -7.16
C TYR A 473 -15.94 9.96 -7.81
N THR A 474 -15.27 10.31 -8.91
CA THR A 474 -14.40 9.40 -9.68
C THR A 474 -12.93 9.42 -9.24
N PHE A 475 -12.60 10.23 -8.23
CA PHE A 475 -11.25 10.40 -7.67
C PHE A 475 -10.17 10.60 -8.75
N ASN A 476 -9.08 9.82 -8.70
CA ASN A 476 -7.93 9.92 -9.61
C ASN A 476 -8.11 9.14 -10.91
N LEU A 477 -9.22 8.41 -11.11
CA LEU A 477 -9.38 7.50 -12.26
C LEU A 477 -9.11 8.21 -13.60
N PHE A 478 -9.56 9.46 -13.71
CA PHE A 478 -9.37 10.34 -14.87
C PHE A 478 -8.53 11.60 -14.62
N ARG A 479 -8.27 11.95 -13.35
CA ARG A 479 -7.62 13.23 -12.99
C ARG A 479 -6.10 13.21 -13.09
N GLY A 480 -5.48 12.06 -13.34
CA GLY A 480 -4.02 11.90 -13.34
C GLY A 480 -3.44 11.88 -11.92
N ASN A 481 -2.19 11.43 -11.78
CA ASN A 481 -1.44 11.58 -10.53
C ASN A 481 -0.80 12.96 -10.54
N PHE A 482 -1.06 13.76 -9.50
CA PHE A 482 -0.46 15.08 -9.31
C PHE A 482 1.05 15.02 -9.13
#